data_AF-A0A4V6D7F2-F1
#
_entry.id   AF-A0A4V6D7F2-F1
#
_cell.length_a   1.000
_cell.length_b   1.000
_cell.length_c   1.000
_cell.angle_alpha   90.00
_cell.angle_beta   90.00
_cell.angle_gamma   90.00
#
_symmetry.space_group_name_H-M   'P 1'
#
loop_
_entity.id
_entity.type
_entity.pdbx_description
1 polymer ?
#
loop_
_entity_poly.entity_id
_entity_poly.type
_entity_poly.pdbx_seq_one_letter_code
_entity_poly.pdbx_strand_id
1 'polypeptide(L)'
;MLHGPSSACVLAIFTGECIEANMTSQYDTPERPVLCMGCGLKSAIYINEYTKFPFSEIQTATSDFSKENLLGEGGFGHVYKGQLNGGQLIAAKLRKEASFEGYTEFFTEMQVFRFARHRNIVGLLGYCCEETHNILVYEYICNNSLEWHLFDQSANLLEWNKRHAIAIGIAKGMRFLHEECRAGPIIHLDLQPSNVLLTHDFVPMLGDFGFAKWKACKVSSETMILGPSGYLAPEHAEHGIASVKTDVFAFGILLFQLISGRKVLEEHGRWCTHILQWSRWLRPLHSTYW
;
A
#
# COMPACT_ATOMS: atom_id res chain seq x y z
N MET A 1 -16.21 32.98 -22.29
CA MET A 1 -15.16 33.39 -21.34
C MET A 1 -15.20 32.43 -20.18
N LEU A 2 -14.32 31.43 -20.21
CA LEU A 2 -14.21 30.38 -19.20
C LEU A 2 -13.40 30.95 -18.02
N HIS A 3 -14.02 31.12 -16.86
CA HIS A 3 -13.30 31.42 -15.63
C HIS A 3 -12.52 30.16 -15.21
N GLY A 4 -11.19 30.23 -15.31
CA GLY A 4 -10.29 29.20 -14.77
C GLY A 4 -10.36 29.14 -13.24
N PRO A 5 -9.94 28.03 -12.63
CA PRO A 5 -9.92 27.89 -11.17
C PRO A 5 -9.06 29.00 -10.55
N SER A 6 -9.59 29.62 -9.50
CA SER A 6 -9.00 30.80 -8.88
C SER A 6 -7.62 30.49 -8.26
N SER A 7 -6.71 31.45 -8.41
CA SER A 7 -5.34 31.49 -7.89
C SER A 7 -5.19 31.24 -6.38
N ALA A 8 -6.30 31.11 -5.64
CA ALA A 8 -6.32 30.92 -4.19
C ALA A 8 -5.96 29.48 -3.76
N CYS A 9 -6.29 28.45 -4.55
CA CYS A 9 -5.96 27.06 -4.20
C CYS A 9 -4.46 26.74 -4.27
N VAL A 10 -3.69 27.51 -5.04
CA VAL A 10 -2.26 27.24 -5.25
C VAL A 10 -1.41 27.84 -4.11
N LEU A 11 -1.90 28.90 -3.44
CA LEU A 11 -1.13 29.59 -2.39
C LEU A 11 -1.24 28.96 -0.99
N ALA A 12 -2.29 28.18 -0.71
CA ALA A 12 -2.50 27.55 0.60
C ALA A 12 -1.54 26.38 0.91
N ILE A 13 -0.76 25.95 -0.08
CA ILE A 13 0.10 24.76 0.01
C ILE A 13 1.41 25.05 0.77
N PHE A 14 1.76 26.32 1.01
CA PHE A 14 3.01 26.71 1.69
C PHE A 14 2.87 27.10 3.16
N THR A 15 1.65 27.26 3.70
CA THR A 15 1.43 27.82 5.05
C THR A 15 0.95 26.82 6.09
N GLY A 16 0.65 25.57 5.72
CA GLY A 16 0.18 24.55 6.68
C GLY A 16 -1.25 24.78 7.19
N GLU A 17 -2.02 25.67 6.57
CA GLU A 17 -3.44 25.85 6.91
C GLU A 17 -4.32 24.87 6.11
N CYS A 18 -5.07 24.04 6.84
CA CYS A 18 -6.07 23.14 6.28
C CYS A 18 -7.24 23.95 5.70
N ILE A 19 -7.36 24.02 4.36
CA ILE A 19 -8.55 24.58 3.72
C ILE A 19 -9.61 23.49 3.55
N GLU A 20 -10.79 23.73 4.13
CA GLU A 20 -12.03 23.00 3.84
C GLU A 20 -12.42 23.22 2.37
N ALA A 21 -12.12 22.25 1.51
CA ALA A 21 -12.64 22.23 0.14
C ALA A 21 -13.89 21.35 0.11
N ASN A 22 -15.07 21.98 0.16
CA ASN A 22 -16.34 21.30 0.02
C ASN A 22 -16.63 21.08 -1.48
N MET A 23 -16.13 19.97 -2.05
CA MET A 23 -16.43 19.53 -3.41
C MET A 23 -17.26 18.25 -3.39
N THR A 24 -18.58 18.40 -3.34
CA THR A 24 -19.54 17.30 -3.55
C THR A 24 -19.85 17.17 -5.04
N SER A 25 -19.16 16.28 -5.73
CA SER A 25 -19.54 15.82 -7.07
C SER A 25 -20.49 14.62 -6.93
N GLN A 26 -21.80 14.87 -6.95
CA GLN A 26 -22.84 13.82 -7.00
C GLN A 26 -22.86 13.15 -8.39
N TYR A 27 -22.58 11.86 -8.45
CA TYR A 27 -22.93 10.99 -9.57
C TYR A 27 -23.70 9.79 -9.01
N ASP A 28 -25.03 9.86 -9.10
CA ASP A 28 -25.94 8.81 -8.66
C ASP A 28 -25.75 7.52 -9.47
N THR A 29 -25.16 6.50 -8.83
CA THR A 29 -25.47 5.09 -9.10
C THR A 29 -25.76 4.41 -7.76
N PRO A 30 -26.94 3.79 -7.54
CA PRO A 30 -27.38 3.34 -6.22
C PRO A 30 -26.74 2.04 -5.70
N GLU A 31 -25.97 1.32 -6.52
CA GLU A 31 -25.31 0.06 -6.09
C GLU A 31 -23.79 0.18 -6.06
N ARG A 32 -23.20 -0.03 -4.86
CA ARG A 32 -21.75 -0.13 -4.67
C ARG A 32 -21.17 -1.27 -5.54
N PRO A 33 -20.02 -1.06 -6.22
CA PRO A 33 -19.33 -2.14 -6.91
C PRO A 33 -18.94 -3.25 -5.93
N VAL A 34 -19.02 -4.50 -6.38
CA VAL A 34 -18.56 -5.64 -5.56
C VAL A 34 -17.03 -5.65 -5.53
N LEU A 35 -16.47 -5.55 -4.33
CA LEU A 35 -15.04 -5.67 -4.07
C LEU A 35 -14.63 -7.15 -3.98
N CYS A 36 -15.50 -7.97 -3.39
CA CYS A 36 -15.27 -9.41 -3.21
C CYS A 36 -16.57 -10.19 -3.39
N MET A 37 -16.61 -11.09 -4.36
CA MET A 37 -17.73 -12.00 -4.61
C MET A 37 -17.85 -13.03 -3.49
N GLY A 38 -16.74 -13.57 -2.99
CA GLY A 38 -16.74 -14.63 -1.97
C GLY A 38 -17.45 -14.28 -0.66
N CYS A 39 -17.43 -13.02 -0.23
CA CYS A 39 -18.15 -12.57 0.97
C CYS A 39 -19.19 -11.46 0.71
N GLY A 40 -19.40 -11.09 -0.56
CA GLY A 40 -20.31 -10.00 -0.94
C GLY A 40 -19.85 -8.61 -0.49
N LEU A 41 -18.57 -8.44 -0.13
CA LEU A 41 -18.03 -7.15 0.29
C LEU A 41 -18.10 -6.16 -0.87
N LYS A 42 -18.58 -4.96 -0.56
CA LYS A 42 -18.80 -3.87 -1.51
C LYS A 42 -17.74 -2.79 -1.30
N SER A 43 -17.23 -2.23 -2.40
CA SER A 43 -16.34 -1.07 -2.42
C SER A 43 -17.13 0.20 -2.10
N ALA A 44 -16.47 1.27 -1.65
CA ALA A 44 -17.13 2.54 -1.37
C ALA A 44 -17.68 3.19 -2.65
N ILE A 45 -18.87 3.81 -2.56
CA ILE A 45 -19.52 4.52 -3.70
C ILE A 45 -18.70 5.76 -4.07
N TYR A 46 -18.17 6.45 -3.06
CA TYR A 46 -17.43 7.68 -3.21
C TYR A 46 -16.13 7.59 -2.41
N ILE A 47 -15.01 7.58 -3.13
CA ILE A 47 -13.71 7.84 -2.53
C ILE A 47 -13.49 9.34 -2.62
N ASN A 48 -13.74 10.06 -1.52
CA ASN A 48 -13.30 11.43 -1.37
C ASN A 48 -12.06 11.44 -0.47
N GLU A 49 -10.90 11.61 -1.11
CA GLU A 49 -9.58 11.67 -0.47
C GLU A 49 -9.41 12.82 0.52
N TYR A 50 -10.33 13.77 0.53
CA TYR A 50 -10.41 14.88 1.50
C TYR A 50 -11.39 14.61 2.65
N THR A 51 -11.97 13.40 2.73
CA THR A 51 -12.91 13.08 3.82
C THR A 51 -12.15 13.02 5.13
N LYS A 52 -12.36 14.05 5.95
CA LYS A 52 -11.91 14.06 7.34
C LYS A 52 -12.95 13.34 8.19
N PHE A 53 -12.56 12.22 8.79
CA PHE A 53 -13.37 11.52 9.77
C PHE A 53 -13.07 12.08 11.16
N PRO A 54 -14.10 12.38 11.98
CA PRO A 54 -13.91 12.67 13.39
C PRO A 54 -13.28 11.47 14.11
N PHE A 55 -12.36 11.72 15.05
CA PHE A 55 -11.76 10.64 15.84
C PHE A 55 -12.82 9.75 16.51
N SER A 56 -13.86 10.36 17.08
CA SER A 56 -14.95 9.66 17.77
C SER A 56 -15.73 8.69 16.87
N GLU A 57 -15.86 8.99 15.58
CA GLU A 57 -16.50 8.12 14.61
C GLU A 57 -15.64 6.87 14.36
N ILE A 58 -14.34 7.04 14.15
CA ILE A 58 -13.40 5.93 13.97
C ILE A 58 -13.31 5.09 15.26
N GLN A 59 -13.21 5.74 16.41
CA GLN A 59 -13.18 5.08 17.72
C GLN A 59 -14.43 4.23 17.93
N THR A 60 -15.62 4.74 17.62
CA THR A 60 -16.86 3.96 17.69
C THR A 60 -16.84 2.80 16.70
N ALA A 61 -16.45 3.05 15.46
CA ALA A 61 -16.40 2.06 14.40
C ALA A 61 -15.45 0.88 14.71
N THR A 62 -14.37 1.12 15.44
CA THR A 62 -13.38 0.11 15.84
C THR A 62 -13.66 -0.48 17.22
N SER A 63 -14.79 -0.13 17.86
CA SER A 63 -15.11 -0.53 19.24
C SER A 63 -14.00 -0.14 20.23
N ASP A 64 -13.65 1.15 20.21
CA ASP A 64 -12.57 1.75 20.99
C ASP A 64 -11.20 1.10 20.75
N PHE A 65 -10.87 0.87 19.47
CA PHE A 65 -9.63 0.21 19.06
C PHE A 65 -9.39 -1.13 19.78
N SER A 66 -10.48 -1.91 19.94
CA SER A 66 -10.44 -3.21 20.62
C SER A 66 -9.38 -4.14 20.03
N LYS A 67 -8.72 -4.91 20.89
CA LYS A 67 -7.76 -5.95 20.48
C LYS A 67 -8.41 -7.01 19.57
N GLU A 68 -9.70 -7.25 19.71
CA GLU A 68 -10.45 -8.20 18.85
C GLU A 68 -10.54 -7.71 17.40
N ASN A 69 -10.44 -6.39 17.19
CA ASN A 69 -10.43 -5.76 15.88
C ASN A 69 -9.02 -5.52 15.34
N LEU A 70 -7.96 -5.87 16.06
CA LEU A 70 -6.59 -5.68 15.59
C LEU A 70 -6.30 -6.60 14.40
N LEU A 71 -6.00 -6.01 13.25
CA LEU A 71 -5.63 -6.70 12.01
C LEU A 71 -4.11 -6.90 11.90
N GLY A 72 -3.32 -5.99 12.46
CA GLY A 72 -1.87 -6.07 12.42
C GLY A 72 -1.19 -4.98 13.23
N GLU A 73 0.05 -5.24 13.64
CA GLU A 73 0.93 -4.32 14.34
C GLU A 73 2.32 -4.35 13.68
N GLY A 74 2.94 -3.18 13.49
CA GLY A 74 4.29 -3.07 12.93
C GLY A 74 4.96 -1.74 13.20
N GLY A 75 6.06 -1.46 12.49
CA GLY A 75 6.79 -0.18 12.58
C GLY A 75 5.92 1.04 12.25
N PHE A 76 4.87 0.83 11.47
CA PHE A 76 3.92 1.83 11.04
C PHE A 76 2.76 2.08 12.02
N GLY A 77 2.70 1.35 13.13
CA GLY A 77 1.64 1.45 14.14
C GLY A 77 0.70 0.24 14.15
N HIS A 78 -0.59 0.49 14.42
CA HIS A 78 -1.61 -0.54 14.57
C HIS A 78 -2.70 -0.35 13.51
N VAL A 79 -3.21 -1.46 12.98
CA VAL A 79 -4.32 -1.44 12.01
C VAL A 79 -5.51 -2.14 12.63
N TYR A 80 -6.65 -1.46 12.69
CA TYR A 80 -7.87 -1.99 13.27
C TYR A 80 -8.98 -2.13 12.23
N LYS A 81 -9.72 -3.23 12.28
CA LYS A 81 -10.98 -3.38 11.56
C LYS A 81 -12.05 -2.51 12.22
N GLY A 82 -12.89 -1.90 11.40
CA GLY A 82 -14.06 -1.19 11.90
C GLY A 82 -15.23 -1.24 10.93
N GLN A 83 -16.38 -0.78 11.40
CA GLN A 83 -17.58 -0.58 10.59
C GLN A 83 -18.13 0.83 10.82
N LEU A 84 -18.08 1.67 9.78
CA LEU A 84 -18.65 3.01 9.80
C LEU A 84 -20.18 2.96 9.78
N ASN A 85 -20.80 4.09 10.14
CA ASN A 85 -22.23 4.31 9.96
C ASN A 85 -22.61 4.10 8.48
N GLY A 86 -23.64 3.31 8.21
CA GLY A 86 -23.99 2.86 6.85
C GLY A 86 -23.36 1.53 6.42
N GLY A 87 -22.65 0.86 7.34
CA GLY A 87 -22.20 -0.52 7.19
C GLY A 87 -20.92 -0.70 6.37
N GLN A 88 -20.23 0.40 6.03
CA GLN A 88 -18.94 0.34 5.32
C GLN A 88 -17.86 -0.24 6.24
N LEU A 89 -17.28 -1.38 5.86
CA LEU A 89 -16.13 -1.93 6.56
C LEU A 89 -14.86 -1.15 6.19
N ILE A 90 -14.04 -0.90 7.21
CA ILE A 90 -12.81 -0.11 7.10
C ILE A 90 -11.63 -0.81 7.78
N ALA A 91 -10.43 -0.42 7.36
CA ALA A 91 -9.20 -0.65 8.10
C ALA A 91 -8.64 0.71 8.54
N ALA A 92 -8.58 0.95 9.85
CA ALA A 92 -8.05 2.17 10.46
C ALA A 92 -6.60 1.96 10.87
N LYS A 93 -5.66 2.56 10.12
CA LYS A 93 -4.22 2.53 10.40
C LYS A 93 -3.88 3.69 11.34
N LEU A 94 -3.80 3.39 12.64
CA LEU A 94 -3.39 4.30 13.71
C LEU A 94 -1.86 4.31 13.81
N ARG A 95 -1.23 5.45 13.57
CA ARG A 95 0.23 5.59 13.68
C ARG A 95 0.68 5.66 15.15
N LYS A 96 1.83 5.05 15.48
CA LYS A 96 2.45 5.12 16.82
C LYS A 96 3.16 6.47 16.98
N GLU A 97 2.50 7.42 17.66
CA GLU A 97 3.05 8.72 18.11
C GLU A 97 3.75 9.61 17.06
N ALA A 98 3.98 10.87 17.43
CA ALA A 98 4.43 11.98 16.61
C ALA A 98 5.93 11.90 16.21
N SER A 99 6.40 10.79 15.63
CA SER A 99 7.75 10.77 15.02
C SER A 99 7.74 11.55 13.70
N PHE A 100 8.83 12.25 13.41
CA PHE A 100 8.99 13.01 12.15
C PHE A 100 8.86 12.10 10.91
N GLU A 101 9.38 10.88 11.00
CA GLU A 101 9.27 9.84 9.98
C GLU A 101 7.80 9.42 9.79
N GLY A 102 7.08 9.12 10.87
CA GLY A 102 5.66 8.74 10.81
C GLY A 102 4.76 9.82 10.25
N TYR A 103 5.05 11.10 10.55
CA TYR A 103 4.36 12.23 9.91
C TYR A 103 4.63 12.29 8.40
N THR A 104 5.89 12.13 8.00
CA THR A 104 6.29 12.16 6.58
C THR A 104 5.59 11.04 5.80
N GLU A 105 5.54 9.83 6.36
CA GLU A 105 4.83 8.70 5.76
C GLU A 105 3.33 8.95 5.66
N PHE A 106 2.70 9.49 6.69
CA PHE A 106 1.26 9.82 6.69
C PHE A 106 0.91 10.77 5.54
N PHE A 107 1.65 11.87 5.41
CA PHE A 107 1.42 12.83 4.32
C PHE A 107 1.77 12.24 2.95
N THR A 108 2.85 11.47 2.85
CA THR A 108 3.24 10.78 1.61
C THR A 108 2.11 9.89 1.12
N GLU A 109 1.58 9.07 2.01
CA GLU A 109 0.51 8.14 1.73
C GLU A 109 -0.76 8.89 1.29
N MET A 110 -1.18 9.93 2.03
CA MET A 110 -2.29 10.80 1.62
C MET A 110 -2.12 11.41 0.22
N GLN A 111 -0.91 11.86 -0.15
CA GLN A 111 -0.68 12.47 -1.46
C GLN A 111 -0.72 11.45 -2.60
N VAL A 112 -0.23 10.22 -2.39
CA VAL A 112 -0.28 9.15 -3.40
C VAL A 112 -1.72 8.81 -3.77
N PHE A 113 -2.60 8.73 -2.78
CA PHE A 113 -3.99 8.33 -3.01
C PHE A 113 -4.83 9.34 -3.81
N ARG A 114 -4.34 10.58 -3.98
CA ARG A 114 -4.90 11.56 -4.93
C ARG A 114 -4.81 11.12 -6.39
N PHE A 115 -3.87 10.23 -6.69
CA PHE A 115 -3.56 9.80 -8.05
C PHE A 115 -3.69 8.29 -8.23
N ALA A 116 -3.66 7.52 -7.13
CA ALA A 116 -3.59 6.07 -7.17
C ALA A 116 -4.96 5.40 -6.90
N ARG A 117 -5.78 5.24 -7.95
CA ARG A 117 -7.05 4.51 -7.88
C ARG A 117 -7.10 3.40 -8.93
N HIS A 118 -7.05 2.15 -8.49
CA HIS A 118 -7.03 1.00 -9.36
C HIS A 118 -7.55 -0.24 -8.63
N ARG A 119 -8.14 -1.21 -9.36
CA ARG A 119 -8.69 -2.46 -8.78
C ARG A 119 -7.67 -3.34 -8.05
N ASN A 120 -6.38 -3.08 -8.23
CA ASN A 120 -5.27 -3.78 -7.56
C ASN A 120 -4.51 -2.85 -6.61
N ILE A 121 -5.14 -1.78 -6.13
CA ILE A 121 -4.60 -0.85 -5.11
C ILE A 121 -5.68 -0.68 -4.05
N VAL A 122 -5.30 -0.76 -2.77
CA VAL A 122 -6.23 -0.59 -1.64
C VAL A 122 -6.77 0.84 -1.65
N GLY A 123 -8.09 1.03 -1.59
CA GLY A 123 -8.68 2.37 -1.58
C GLY A 123 -8.51 3.08 -0.23
N LEU A 124 -7.93 4.29 -0.23
CA LEU A 124 -7.98 5.20 0.92
C LEU A 124 -9.32 5.94 0.92
N LEU A 125 -10.12 5.77 1.97
CA LEU A 125 -11.44 6.38 2.11
C LEU A 125 -11.39 7.78 2.72
N GLY A 126 -10.37 8.05 3.55
CA GLY A 126 -10.17 9.34 4.19
C GLY A 126 -9.16 9.24 5.33
N TYR A 127 -9.17 10.23 6.21
CA TYR A 127 -8.19 10.35 7.28
C TYR A 127 -8.77 11.03 8.52
N CYS A 128 -8.10 10.87 9.66
CA CYS A 128 -8.26 11.68 10.85
C CYS A 128 -6.90 12.29 11.20
N CYS A 129 -6.91 13.60 11.45
CA CYS A 129 -5.76 14.38 11.87
C CYS A 129 -6.26 15.33 12.97
N GLU A 130 -6.13 14.91 14.22
CA GLU A 130 -6.60 15.61 15.42
C GLU A 130 -5.53 15.51 16.52
N GLU A 131 -4.88 16.63 16.85
CA GLU A 131 -3.84 16.77 17.90
C GLU A 131 -2.78 15.66 17.89
N THR A 132 -3.05 14.55 18.58
CA THR A 132 -2.15 13.39 18.74
C THR A 132 -2.52 12.17 17.90
N HIS A 133 -3.60 12.25 17.12
CA HIS A 133 -4.18 11.12 16.38
C HIS A 133 -4.08 11.34 14.87
N ASN A 134 -3.16 10.60 14.26
CA ASN A 134 -3.03 10.49 12.80
C ASN A 134 -3.50 9.09 12.39
N ILE A 135 -4.65 9.03 11.72
CA ILE A 135 -5.29 7.78 11.31
C ILE A 135 -5.61 7.85 9.82
N LEU A 136 -5.17 6.85 9.07
CA LEU A 136 -5.59 6.65 7.69
C LEU A 136 -6.69 5.58 7.65
N VAL A 137 -7.78 5.88 6.95
CA VAL A 137 -8.97 5.02 6.87
C VAL A 137 -9.03 4.42 5.48
N TYR A 138 -8.86 3.11 5.38
CA TYR A 138 -8.89 2.37 4.12
C TYR A 138 -10.14 1.52 3.97
N GLU A 139 -10.42 1.09 2.74
CA GLU A 139 -11.28 -0.05 2.49
C GLU A 139 -10.70 -1.30 3.16
N TYR A 140 -11.56 -2.03 3.88
CA TYR A 140 -11.16 -3.31 4.44
C TYR A 140 -11.02 -4.37 3.34
N ILE A 141 -9.89 -5.09 3.34
CA ILE A 141 -9.64 -6.19 2.41
C ILE A 141 -9.74 -7.53 3.15
N CYS A 142 -10.53 -8.47 2.63
CA CYS A 142 -11.19 -9.49 3.43
C CYS A 142 -10.48 -10.85 3.58
N ASN A 143 -9.28 -11.05 3.03
CA ASN A 143 -8.63 -12.36 3.02
C ASN A 143 -7.12 -12.25 3.31
N ASN A 144 -6.75 -11.52 4.36
CA ASN A 144 -5.38 -11.38 4.86
C ASN A 144 -4.36 -10.87 3.82
N SER A 145 -3.09 -10.81 4.21
CA SER A 145 -1.97 -10.50 3.33
C SER A 145 -1.50 -11.73 2.55
N LEU A 146 -0.82 -11.51 1.43
CA LEU A 146 -0.15 -12.56 0.68
C LEU A 146 0.93 -13.24 1.53
N GLU A 147 1.57 -12.51 2.45
CA GLU A 147 2.51 -13.09 3.42
C GLU A 147 1.88 -14.20 4.25
N TRP A 148 0.66 -13.96 4.78
CA TRP A 148 -0.08 -14.97 5.54
C TRP A 148 -0.35 -16.20 4.68
N HIS A 149 -0.85 -16.02 3.45
CA HIS A 149 -1.14 -17.13 2.53
C HIS A 149 0.09 -17.90 2.05
N LEU A 150 1.28 -17.30 2.07
CA LEU A 150 2.50 -17.96 1.63
C LEU A 150 3.27 -18.65 2.76
N PHE A 151 3.25 -18.09 3.97
CA PHE A 151 4.20 -18.48 5.02
C PHE A 151 3.58 -18.83 6.37
N ASP A 152 2.30 -18.55 6.60
CA ASP A 152 1.64 -18.95 7.83
C ASP A 152 1.29 -20.45 7.80
N GLN A 153 1.55 -21.15 8.89
CA GLN A 153 1.29 -22.60 8.99
C GLN A 153 -0.19 -22.95 9.03
N SER A 154 -1.03 -22.00 9.45
CA SER A 154 -2.49 -22.15 9.48
C SER A 154 -3.14 -21.90 8.12
N ALA A 155 -2.41 -21.33 7.16
CA ALA A 155 -2.92 -21.06 5.83
C ALA A 155 -2.99 -22.34 4.97
N ASN A 156 -4.06 -22.45 4.18
CA ASN A 156 -4.14 -23.49 3.15
C ASN A 156 -3.11 -23.21 2.05
N LEU A 157 -2.56 -24.30 1.47
CA LEU A 157 -1.62 -24.17 0.36
C LEU A 157 -2.25 -23.40 -0.81
N LEU A 158 -1.62 -22.29 -1.17
CA LEU A 158 -2.05 -21.47 -2.30
C LEU A 158 -1.76 -22.19 -3.62
N GLU A 159 -2.81 -22.60 -4.35
CA GLU A 159 -2.71 -23.28 -5.64
C GLU A 159 -2.03 -22.43 -6.72
N TRP A 160 -1.36 -23.09 -7.67
CA TRP A 160 -0.56 -22.41 -8.71
C TRP A 160 -1.36 -21.41 -9.56
N ASN A 161 -2.57 -21.76 -9.98
CA ASN A 161 -3.48 -20.87 -10.71
C ASN A 161 -3.75 -19.55 -9.94
N LYS A 162 -3.97 -19.64 -8.61
CA LYS A 162 -4.15 -18.47 -7.74
C LYS A 162 -2.88 -17.64 -7.65
N ARG A 163 -1.71 -18.29 -7.46
CA ARG A 163 -0.40 -17.60 -7.45
C ARG A 163 -0.13 -16.83 -8.75
N HIS A 164 -0.41 -17.47 -9.87
CA HIS A 164 -0.27 -16.85 -11.20
C HIS A 164 -1.23 -15.66 -11.39
N ALA A 165 -2.50 -15.80 -10.98
CA ALA A 165 -3.46 -14.70 -11.03
C ALA A 165 -3.05 -13.52 -10.14
N ILE A 166 -2.52 -13.82 -8.94
CA ILE A 166 -1.97 -12.83 -8.01
C ILE A 166 -0.78 -12.10 -8.64
N ALA A 167 0.18 -12.82 -9.24
CA ALA A 167 1.31 -12.20 -9.92
C ALA A 167 0.87 -11.20 -11.01
N ILE A 168 -0.13 -11.58 -11.81
CA ILE A 168 -0.71 -10.71 -12.84
C ILE A 168 -1.39 -9.49 -12.21
N GLY A 169 -2.17 -9.66 -11.15
CA GLY A 169 -2.86 -8.55 -10.49
C GLY A 169 -1.89 -7.55 -9.87
N ILE A 170 -0.82 -8.03 -9.23
CA ILE A 170 0.27 -7.19 -8.71
C ILE A 170 0.91 -6.41 -9.86
N ALA A 171 1.28 -7.09 -10.96
CA ALA A 171 1.87 -6.43 -12.13
C ALA A 171 0.97 -5.34 -12.73
N LYS A 172 -0.35 -5.56 -12.76
CA LYS A 172 -1.33 -4.55 -13.19
C LYS A 172 -1.34 -3.33 -12.27
N GLY A 173 -1.35 -3.54 -10.95
CA GLY A 173 -1.25 -2.46 -9.97
C GLY A 173 0.04 -1.65 -10.13
N MET A 174 1.17 -2.33 -10.28
CA MET A 174 2.48 -1.69 -10.47
C MET A 174 2.56 -0.90 -11.78
N ARG A 175 2.09 -1.47 -12.89
CA ARG A 175 2.04 -0.76 -14.19
C ARG A 175 1.21 0.51 -14.08
N PHE A 176 0.06 0.43 -13.42
CA PHE A 176 -0.79 1.60 -13.21
C PHE A 176 -0.04 2.71 -12.43
N LEU A 177 0.65 2.36 -11.34
CA LEU A 177 1.47 3.31 -10.56
C LEU A 177 2.59 3.95 -11.39
N HIS A 178 3.26 3.15 -12.23
CA HIS A 178 4.44 3.57 -12.98
C HIS A 178 4.12 4.36 -14.24
N GLU A 179 3.00 4.04 -14.91
CA GLU A 179 2.73 4.51 -16.28
C GLU A 179 1.41 5.28 -16.42
N GLU A 180 0.41 5.02 -15.57
CA GLU A 180 -0.96 5.51 -15.78
C GLU A 180 -1.35 6.65 -14.80
N CYS A 181 -0.58 6.87 -13.73
CA CYS A 181 -0.82 7.95 -12.77
C CYS A 181 -0.58 9.35 -13.37
N ARG A 182 -1.58 10.25 -13.21
CA ARG A 182 -1.57 11.60 -13.80
C ARG A 182 -0.45 12.52 -13.29
N ALA A 183 -0.02 12.33 -12.04
CA ALA A 183 1.08 13.09 -11.43
C ALA A 183 2.47 12.61 -11.90
N GLY A 184 2.52 11.64 -12.81
CA GLY A 184 3.72 10.92 -13.20
C GLY A 184 3.91 9.62 -12.41
N PRO A 185 5.04 8.93 -12.63
CA PRO A 185 5.30 7.64 -11.99
C PRO A 185 5.33 7.77 -10.47
N ILE A 186 4.64 6.85 -9.80
CA ILE A 186 4.69 6.63 -8.36
C ILE A 186 5.55 5.40 -8.11
N ILE A 187 6.65 5.57 -7.38
CA ILE A 187 7.56 4.49 -6.98
C ILE A 187 7.13 4.04 -5.58
N HIS A 188 6.78 2.77 -5.39
CA HIS A 188 6.24 2.24 -4.15
C HIS A 188 7.30 2.08 -3.05
N LEU A 189 8.49 1.57 -3.38
CA LEU A 189 9.64 1.30 -2.49
C LEU A 189 9.42 0.28 -1.36
N ASP A 190 8.18 -0.10 -1.07
CA ASP A 190 7.83 -1.11 -0.05
C ASP A 190 7.02 -2.30 -0.60
N LEU A 191 7.37 -2.78 -1.80
CA LEU A 191 6.66 -3.92 -2.41
C LEU A 191 7.14 -5.24 -1.79
N GLN A 192 6.32 -5.80 -0.91
CA GLN A 192 6.56 -7.09 -0.23
C GLN A 192 5.23 -7.82 0.06
N PRO A 193 5.23 -9.14 0.33
CA PRO A 193 4.00 -9.91 0.52
C PRO A 193 3.09 -9.41 1.65
N SER A 194 3.62 -8.78 2.70
CA SER A 194 2.84 -8.21 3.79
C SER A 194 1.99 -7.01 3.35
N ASN A 195 2.45 -6.28 2.32
CA ASN A 195 1.79 -5.11 1.74
C ASN A 195 0.91 -5.45 0.54
N VAL A 196 0.73 -6.74 0.22
CA VAL A 196 -0.24 -7.20 -0.78
C VAL A 196 -1.40 -7.87 -0.06
N LEU A 197 -2.54 -7.21 0.02
CA LEU A 197 -3.75 -7.77 0.62
C LEU A 197 -4.56 -8.53 -0.43
N LEU A 198 -5.28 -9.59 -0.01
CA LEU A 198 -6.09 -10.40 -0.91
C LEU A 198 -7.57 -10.30 -0.56
N THR A 199 -8.43 -10.32 -1.57
CA THR A 199 -9.86 -10.64 -1.38
C THR A 199 -10.07 -12.16 -1.27
N HIS A 200 -11.26 -12.62 -0.88
CA HIS A 200 -11.57 -14.06 -0.89
C HIS A 200 -11.53 -14.66 -2.31
N ASP A 201 -11.67 -13.81 -3.35
CA ASP A 201 -11.50 -14.20 -4.74
C ASP A 201 -10.03 -14.23 -5.20
N PHE A 202 -9.09 -14.05 -4.26
CA PHE A 202 -7.64 -13.94 -4.51
C PHE A 202 -7.26 -12.81 -5.48
N VAL A 203 -8.04 -11.72 -5.49
CA VAL A 203 -7.64 -10.49 -6.17
C VAL A 203 -6.64 -9.75 -5.29
N PRO A 204 -5.41 -9.47 -5.78
CA PRO A 204 -4.41 -8.77 -4.98
C PRO A 204 -4.61 -7.26 -5.01
N MET A 205 -4.37 -6.61 -3.89
CA MET A 205 -4.48 -5.17 -3.71
C MET A 205 -3.23 -4.66 -3.01
N LEU A 206 -2.49 -3.79 -3.69
CA LEU A 206 -1.29 -3.14 -3.17
C LEU A 206 -1.68 -2.09 -2.12
N GLY A 207 -1.10 -2.20 -0.94
CA GLY A 207 -1.26 -1.25 0.16
C GLY A 207 0.09 -0.76 0.68
N ASP A 208 0.02 0.09 1.69
CA ASP A 208 1.16 0.73 2.35
C ASP A 208 2.05 1.57 1.42
N PHE A 209 1.69 2.84 1.25
CA PHE A 209 2.44 3.78 0.44
C PHE A 209 3.28 4.74 1.29
N GLY A 210 3.63 4.37 2.52
CA GLY A 210 4.39 5.23 3.43
C GLY A 210 5.75 5.68 2.88
N PHE A 211 6.41 4.83 2.09
CA PHE A 211 7.71 5.14 1.46
C PHE A 211 7.62 5.65 0.03
N ALA A 212 6.41 5.80 -0.51
CA ALA A 212 6.24 6.05 -1.92
C ALA A 212 6.81 7.42 -2.36
N LYS A 213 7.26 7.52 -3.60
CA LYS A 213 7.79 8.76 -4.19
C LYS A 213 7.12 9.07 -5.51
N TRP A 214 6.82 10.34 -5.76
CA TRP A 214 6.28 10.81 -7.03
C TRP A 214 7.01 12.07 -7.51
N LYS A 215 6.91 12.32 -8.83
CA LYS A 215 7.76 13.21 -9.63
C LYS A 215 7.76 14.72 -9.25
N ALA A 216 6.99 15.14 -8.24
CA ALA A 216 7.01 16.52 -7.74
C ALA A 216 8.18 16.81 -6.78
N CYS A 217 8.81 15.78 -6.20
CA CYS A 217 10.02 15.94 -5.41
C CYS A 217 11.26 15.93 -6.33
N LYS A 218 11.55 17.08 -6.95
CA LYS A 218 12.91 17.35 -7.46
C LYS A 218 13.86 17.54 -6.27
N VAL A 219 14.36 16.47 -5.65
CA VAL A 219 15.43 16.57 -4.65
C VAL A 219 16.38 15.38 -4.79
N SER A 220 17.64 15.74 -5.10
CA SER A 220 18.93 15.03 -4.99
C SER A 220 19.04 13.54 -5.32
N SER A 221 20.07 13.23 -6.10
CA SER A 221 20.55 11.92 -6.56
C SER A 221 20.97 10.93 -5.46
N GLU A 222 20.74 11.26 -4.19
CA GLU A 222 20.97 10.39 -3.03
C GLU A 222 19.71 10.47 -2.17
N THR A 223 18.93 9.39 -2.17
CA THR A 223 17.78 9.29 -1.28
C THR A 223 18.07 8.34 -0.13
N MET A 224 17.46 8.61 1.03
CA MET A 224 17.45 7.68 2.14
C MET A 224 17.08 6.28 1.63
N ILE A 225 17.87 5.28 2.03
CA ILE A 225 17.62 3.87 1.69
C ILE A 225 16.35 3.47 2.44
N LEU A 226 15.28 3.18 1.70
CA LEU A 226 13.97 2.86 2.24
C LEU A 226 13.54 1.46 1.76
N GLY A 227 12.70 0.81 2.55
CA GLY A 227 12.15 -0.49 2.25
C GLY A 227 12.86 -1.67 2.93
N PRO A 228 12.27 -2.87 2.84
CA PRO A 228 12.73 -4.06 3.55
C PRO A 228 14.00 -4.64 2.92
N SER A 229 14.99 -4.97 3.74
CA SER A 229 16.37 -5.35 3.32
C SER A 229 16.45 -6.47 2.29
N GLY A 230 15.53 -7.44 2.31
CA GLY A 230 15.48 -8.55 1.34
C GLY A 230 14.94 -8.17 -0.05
N TYR A 231 14.37 -6.98 -0.22
CA TYR A 231 13.73 -6.54 -1.47
C TYR A 231 14.44 -5.35 -2.11
N LEU A 232 15.48 -4.81 -1.45
CA LEU A 232 16.24 -3.67 -1.94
C LEU A 232 16.99 -4.04 -3.22
N ALA A 233 16.73 -3.27 -4.28
CA ALA A 233 17.52 -3.33 -5.49
C ALA A 233 18.98 -2.92 -5.20
N PRO A 234 19.99 -3.53 -5.85
CA PRO A 234 21.40 -3.23 -5.57
C PRO A 234 21.72 -1.74 -5.71
N GLU A 235 21.23 -1.07 -6.75
CA GLU A 235 21.42 0.36 -6.96
C GLU A 235 20.77 1.23 -5.88
N HIS A 236 19.67 0.75 -5.28
CA HIS A 236 19.02 1.43 -4.17
C HIS A 236 19.77 1.23 -2.86
N ALA A 237 20.21 0.00 -2.59
CA ALA A 237 20.96 -0.35 -1.38
C ALA A 237 22.34 0.30 -1.33
N GLU A 238 23.02 0.44 -2.47
CA GLU A 238 24.39 0.97 -2.53
C GLU A 238 24.43 2.49 -2.68
N HIS A 239 23.53 3.06 -3.49
CA HIS A 239 23.59 4.47 -3.88
C HIS A 239 22.34 5.27 -3.49
N GLY A 240 21.35 4.65 -2.83
CA GLY A 240 20.10 5.32 -2.49
C GLY A 240 19.28 5.73 -3.72
N ILE A 241 19.48 5.09 -4.88
CA ILE A 241 18.77 5.44 -6.12
C ILE A 241 17.39 4.79 -6.10
N ALA A 242 16.33 5.59 -6.02
CA ALA A 242 14.93 5.12 -6.11
C ALA A 242 14.39 5.34 -7.53
N SER A 243 13.82 4.29 -8.15
CA SER A 243 13.24 4.41 -9.50
C SER A 243 12.16 3.36 -9.74
N VAL A 244 11.42 3.46 -10.84
CA VAL A 244 10.49 2.37 -11.24
C VAL A 244 11.18 1.00 -11.35
N LYS A 245 12.51 0.97 -11.59
CA LYS A 245 13.27 -0.27 -11.66
C LYS A 245 13.53 -0.91 -10.31
N THR A 246 13.57 -0.12 -9.23
CA THR A 246 13.73 -0.67 -7.87
C THR A 246 12.48 -1.45 -7.46
N ASP A 247 11.31 -0.93 -7.81
CA ASP A 247 10.03 -1.63 -7.66
C ASP A 247 9.95 -2.90 -8.52
N VAL A 248 10.44 -2.84 -9.77
CA VAL A 248 10.50 -4.02 -10.66
C VAL A 248 11.41 -5.11 -10.08
N PHE A 249 12.52 -4.74 -9.44
CA PHE A 249 13.39 -5.69 -8.75
C PHE A 249 12.66 -6.36 -7.58
N ALA A 250 12.02 -5.57 -6.71
CA ALA A 250 11.22 -6.09 -5.60
C ALA A 250 10.08 -7.01 -6.08
N PHE A 251 9.43 -6.66 -7.19
CA PHE A 251 8.44 -7.53 -7.83
C PHE A 251 9.05 -8.85 -8.30
N GLY A 252 10.28 -8.83 -8.84
CA GLY A 252 11.03 -10.04 -9.19
C GLY A 252 11.27 -10.96 -7.99
N ILE A 253 11.63 -10.41 -6.83
CA ILE A 253 11.75 -11.17 -5.57
C ILE A 253 10.41 -11.80 -5.21
N LEU A 254 9.33 -11.03 -5.28
CA LEU A 254 7.98 -11.50 -4.97
C LEU A 254 7.52 -12.63 -5.92
N LEU A 255 7.90 -12.58 -7.20
CA LEU A 255 7.69 -13.68 -8.14
C LEU A 255 8.44 -14.96 -7.72
N PHE A 256 9.69 -14.85 -7.26
CA PHE A 256 10.42 -16.00 -6.72
C PHE A 256 9.71 -16.60 -5.50
N GLN A 257 9.18 -15.78 -4.62
CA GLN A 257 8.41 -16.24 -3.46
C GLN A 257 7.10 -16.92 -3.87
N LEU A 258 6.36 -16.37 -4.83
CA LEU A 258 5.16 -17.01 -5.38
C LEU A 258 5.48 -18.36 -6.03
N ILE A 259 6.58 -18.48 -6.77
CA ILE A 259 6.95 -19.74 -7.42
C ILE A 259 7.43 -20.78 -6.40
N SER A 260 8.32 -20.38 -5.49
CA SER A 260 9.00 -21.31 -4.57
C SER A 260 8.25 -21.58 -3.26
N GLY A 261 7.36 -20.69 -2.84
CA GLY A 261 6.78 -20.69 -1.49
C GLY A 261 7.79 -20.40 -0.37
N ARG A 262 8.98 -19.86 -0.69
CA ARG A 262 10.04 -19.59 0.28
C ARG A 262 10.04 -18.15 0.76
N LYS A 263 10.52 -17.94 1.99
CA LYS A 263 10.78 -16.59 2.51
C LYS A 263 11.96 -15.97 1.77
N VAL A 264 11.98 -14.63 1.71
CA VAL A 264 13.07 -13.88 1.07
C VAL A 264 14.41 -14.11 1.78
N LEU A 265 14.34 -14.26 3.09
CA LEU A 265 15.45 -14.53 4.01
C LEU A 265 15.10 -15.80 4.78
N GLU A 266 15.89 -16.86 4.60
CA GLU A 266 15.77 -18.11 5.35
C GLU A 266 16.91 -18.22 6.37
N GLU A 267 16.56 -18.26 7.65
CA GLU A 267 17.52 -18.40 8.74
C GLU A 267 17.94 -19.87 8.95
N HIS A 268 19.25 -20.09 9.01
CA HIS A 268 19.90 -21.37 9.22
C HIS A 268 20.84 -21.27 10.43
N GLY A 269 20.25 -21.09 11.62
CA GLY A 269 21.02 -20.86 12.85
C GLY A 269 21.74 -19.52 12.83
N ARG A 270 23.05 -19.49 12.55
CA ARG A 270 23.87 -18.25 12.54
C ARG A 270 23.95 -17.56 11.18
N TRP A 271 23.37 -18.13 10.13
CA TRP A 271 23.50 -17.62 8.77
C TRP A 271 22.12 -17.41 8.17
N CYS A 272 22.00 -16.40 7.32
CA CYS A 272 20.78 -16.11 6.57
C CYS A 272 21.04 -16.29 5.07
N THR A 273 20.17 -17.03 4.41
CA THR A 273 20.25 -17.28 2.96
C THR A 273 19.21 -16.44 2.26
N HIS A 274 19.66 -15.60 1.33
CA HIS A 274 18.77 -14.81 0.48
C HIS A 274 18.16 -15.68 -0.62
N ILE A 275 16.89 -15.46 -0.97
CA ILE A 275 16.16 -16.27 -1.97
C ILE A 275 16.86 -16.32 -3.33
N LEU A 276 17.53 -15.25 -3.74
CA LEU A 276 18.34 -15.19 -4.97
C LEU A 276 19.56 -16.12 -4.96
N GLN A 277 20.00 -16.64 -3.82
CA GLN A 277 21.06 -17.65 -3.80
C GLN A 277 20.57 -18.97 -4.40
N TRP A 278 19.26 -19.25 -4.34
CA TRP A 278 18.66 -20.42 -4.98
C TRP A 278 18.59 -20.30 -6.51
N SER A 279 18.51 -19.08 -7.04
CA SER A 279 18.54 -18.86 -8.50
C SER A 279 19.93 -19.03 -9.10
N ARG A 280 20.99 -19.14 -8.28
CA ARG A 280 22.35 -19.45 -8.77
C ARG A 280 22.41 -20.79 -9.48
N TRP A 281 21.55 -21.74 -9.12
CA TRP A 281 21.41 -23.04 -9.80
C TRP A 281 20.65 -22.96 -11.13
N LEU A 282 19.91 -21.87 -11.37
CA LEU A 282 19.19 -21.62 -12.63
C LEU A 282 20.05 -20.86 -13.64
N ARG A 283 21.26 -20.40 -13.28
CA ARG A 283 22.22 -19.92 -14.27
C ARG A 283 22.64 -21.12 -15.12
N PRO A 284 22.51 -21.06 -16.46
CA PRO A 284 23.21 -22.01 -17.31
C PRO A 284 24.68 -22.03 -16.90
N LEU A 285 25.29 -23.22 -16.88
CA LEU A 285 26.73 -23.44 -16.60
C LEU A 285 27.70 -22.71 -17.58
N HIS A 286 27.20 -21.77 -18.38
CA HIS A 286 27.96 -20.93 -19.28
C HIS A 286 27.74 -19.46 -18.97
N SER A 287 28.37 -18.98 -17.89
CA SER A 287 28.94 -17.62 -17.83
C SER A 287 29.81 -17.51 -16.58
N THR A 288 30.98 -18.16 -16.58
CA THR A 288 32.17 -17.52 -16.02
C THR A 288 32.40 -16.20 -16.79
N TYR A 289 33.00 -15.20 -16.13
CA TYR A 289 33.14 -13.80 -16.55
C TYR A 289 31.97 -12.89 -16.16
N TRP A 290 31.95 -12.48 -14.89
CA TRP A 290 32.10 -11.08 -14.48
C TRP A 290 32.87 -11.06 -13.16
#